data_AF-A0A8E7EHM5-F1
#
_entry.id   AF-A0A8E7EHM5-F1
#
_cell.length_a   1.000
_cell.length_b   1.000
_cell.length_c   1.000
_cell.angle_alpha   90.00
_cell.angle_beta   90.00
_cell.angle_gamma   90.00
#
_symmetry.space_group_name_H-M   'P 1'
#
loop_
_entity.id
_entity.type
_entity.pdbx_description
1 polymer ?
#
loop_
_entity_poly.entity_id
_entity_poly.type
_entity_poly.pdbx_seq_one_letter_code
_entity_poly.pdbx_strand_id
1 'polypeptide(L)' 'MFCYQCEETARGTGCTVKGVCGKEEHTAGVQDVLIYRSYADRPPKKL' A
#
# COMPACT_ATOMS: atom_id res chain seq x y z
N MET A 1 -8.25 4.92 1.86
CA MET A 1 -6.96 4.25 1.53
C MET A 1 -5.80 5.21 1.73
N PHE A 2 -4.55 4.75 1.77
CA PHE A 2 -3.37 5.61 1.55
C PHE A 2 -2.31 4.81 0.79
N CYS A 3 -1.88 5.28 -0.39
CA CYS A 3 -0.89 4.57 -1.19
C CYS A 3 0.00 5.53 -1.99
N TYR A 4 1.31 5.36 -1.87
CA TYR A 4 2.35 6.20 -2.48
C TYR A 4 3.45 5.40 -3.24
N GLN A 5 3.15 4.16 -3.61
CA GLN A 5 4.17 3.18 -4.01
C GLN A 5 4.65 3.33 -5.46
N CYS A 6 3.85 3.93 -6.34
CA CYS A 6 4.19 4.16 -7.74
C CYS A 6 4.46 5.66 -7.98
N GLU A 7 5.19 5.96 -9.05
CA GLU A 7 5.55 7.34 -9.40
C GLU A 7 4.29 8.18 -9.72
N GLU A 8 3.30 7.57 -10.39
CA GLU A 8 2.05 8.19 -10.85
C GLU A 8 1.02 8.51 -9.74
N THR A 9 1.42 8.60 -8.47
CA THR A 9 0.47 8.88 -7.38
C THR A 9 -0.20 10.23 -7.53
N ALA A 10 -1.40 10.38 -6.96
CA ALA A 10 -2.14 11.64 -7.03
C ALA A 10 -1.29 12.81 -6.51
N ARG A 11 -1.06 13.79 -7.38
CA ARG A 11 -0.22 14.98 -7.12
C ARG A 11 1.23 14.66 -6.69
N GLY A 12 1.74 13.47 -7.00
CA GLY A 12 3.07 13.02 -6.57
C GLY A 12 3.24 12.87 -5.05
N THR A 13 2.14 12.73 -4.30
CA THR A 13 2.18 12.67 -2.82
C THR A 13 1.55 11.39 -2.26
N GLY A 14 0.42 10.97 -2.81
CA GLY A 14 -0.27 9.76 -2.38
C GLY A 14 -1.74 9.73 -2.77
N CYS A 15 -2.25 8.54 -3.05
CA CYS A 15 -3.65 8.32 -3.37
C CYS A 15 -4.44 8.04 -2.09
N THR A 16 -5.46 8.87 -1.80
CA THR A 16 -6.27 8.78 -0.56
C THR A 16 -7.69 8.26 -0.77
N VAL A 17 -8.25 8.41 -1.97
CA VAL A 17 -9.62 7.99 -2.33
C VAL A 17 -9.60 6.80 -3.30
N LYS A 18 -8.94 6.97 -4.45
CA LYS A 18 -8.73 5.92 -5.47
C LYS A 18 -7.34 6.09 -6.09
N GLY A 19 -6.68 5.00 -6.41
CA GLY A 19 -5.38 5.02 -7.10
C GLY A 19 -5.50 5.54 -8.53
N VAL A 20 -4.51 6.33 -8.97
CA VAL A 20 -4.39 6.74 -10.40
C VAL A 20 -4.31 5.52 -11.31
N CYS A 21 -3.65 4.45 -10.86
CA CYS A 21 -3.62 3.13 -11.50
C CYS A 21 -4.95 2.33 -11.45
N GLY A 22 -6.04 2.92 -10.96
CA GLY A 22 -7.35 2.29 -10.85
C GLY A 22 -7.58 1.47 -9.56
N LYS A 23 -6.62 1.43 -8.64
CA LYS A 23 -6.76 0.69 -7.37
C LYS A 23 -7.89 1.27 -6.50
N GLU A 24 -8.92 0.47 -6.27
CA GLU A 24 -10.03 0.80 -5.35
C GLU A 24 -9.58 0.76 -3.89
N GLU A 25 -10.28 1.52 -3.03
CA GLU A 25 -9.98 1.60 -1.60
C GLU A 25 -10.00 0.24 -0.90
N HIS A 26 -11.01 -0.60 -1.18
CA HIS A 26 -11.10 -1.94 -0.61
C HIS A 26 -9.90 -2.81 -0.98
N THR A 27 -9.48 -2.77 -2.25
CA THR A 27 -8.29 -3.49 -2.74
C THR A 27 -7.03 -2.99 -2.06
N ALA A 28 -6.89 -1.67 -1.86
CA ALA A 28 -5.77 -1.11 -1.11
C ALA A 28 -5.73 -1.60 0.34
N GLY A 29 -6.87 -1.61 1.04
CA GLY A 29 -6.95 -2.08 2.43
C GLY A 29 -6.58 -3.57 2.58
N VAL A 30 -7.02 -4.44 1.66
CA VAL A 30 -6.63 -5.86 1.68
C VAL A 30 -5.13 -6.03 1.40
N GLN A 31 -4.55 -5.23 0.49
CA GLN A 31 -3.10 -5.23 0.25
C GLN A 31 -2.32 -4.80 1.51
N ASP A 32 -2.81 -3.80 2.24
CA ASP A 32 -2.17 -3.34 3.49
C ASP A 32 -2.18 -4.46 4.55
N VAL A 33 -3.31 -5.19 4.69
CA VAL A 33 -3.39 -6.36 5.60
C VAL A 33 -2.47 -7.48 5.16
N LEU A 34 -2.42 -7.79 3.86
CA LEU A 34 -1.55 -8.82 3.32
C LEU A 34 -0.07 -8.50 3.61
N ILE A 35 0.33 -7.25 3.39
CA ILE A 35 1.68 -6.74 3.70
C ILE A 35 1.95 -6.91 5.20
N TYR A 36 1.05 -6.43 6.07
CA TYR A 36 1.21 -6.55 7.52
C TYR A 36 1.45 -8.01 7.95
N ARG A 37 0.61 -8.94 7.48
CA ARG A 37 0.77 -10.37 7.76
C ARG A 37 2.08 -10.93 7.21
N SER A 38 2.42 -10.57 5.97
CA SER A 38 3.64 -11.04 5.29
C SER A 38 4.94 -10.57 5.93
N TYR A 39 4.91 -9.51 6.73
CA TYR A 39 6.05 -9.02 7.51
C TYR A 39 5.99 -9.43 8.98
N ALA A 40 4.80 -9.64 9.56
CA ALA A 40 4.64 -10.08 10.95
C ALA A 40 5.21 -11.48 11.19
N ASP A 41 5.12 -12.37 10.20
CA ASP A 41 5.62 -13.74 10.32
C ASP A 41 7.10 -13.89 9.93
N ARG A 42 7.76 -12.79 9.52
CA ARG A 42 9.19 -12.86 9.18
C ARG A 42 10.03 -12.81 10.45
N PRO A 43 11.06 -13.67 10.56
CA PRO A 43 12.05 -13.48 11.60
C PRO A 43 12.67 -12.08 11.47
N PRO A 44 12.98 -11.39 12.59
CA PRO A 44 13.60 -10.08 12.54
C PRO A 44 14.86 -10.17 11.68
N LYS A 45 14.96 -9.32 10.65
CA LYS A 45 16.23 -9.16 9.94
C LYS A 45 17.25 -8.69 10.98
N LYS A 46 18.31 -9.48 11.20
CA LYS A 46 19.49 -8.99 11.94
C LYS A 46 19.99 -7.78 11.16
N LEU A 47 19.77 -6.59 11.71
CA LEU A 47 20.40 -5.37 11.24
C LEU A 47 21.89 -5.45 11.55
#